data_AF-A0A084AQI5-F1
#
_entry.id   AF-A0A084AQI5-F1
#
_cell.length_a   1.000
_cell.length_b   1.000
_cell.length_c   1.000
_cell.angle_alpha   90.00
_cell.angle_beta   90.00
_cell.angle_gamma   90.00
#
_symmetry.space_group_name_H-M   'P 1'
#
loop_
_entity.id
_entity.type
_entity.pdbx_description
1 polymer ?
#
loop_
_entity_poly.entity_id
_entity_poly.type
_entity_poly.pdbx_seq_one_letter_code
_entity_poly.pdbx_strand_id
1 'polypeptide(L)'
;MALKNGNSTMRGSRDLNLLLERGTEVLTGLSAQFLHQMVFQPSSRNVTGYVTFIEHRLKVEALSTGFMCGFFGLLVLISVGMIFVRPHCAVPHRPCSIASTSTILASSPNLHQTLIHAEASRLSHIRRRLQKFKFQTLLANFIGGFLTIVVSGLYAPRPVLQTQNVTVAQTDAFALSGVDLSYSDNHASAIDGLITYLNLNYTQWTHENLVFNHLNQTTVSVTNSSDIISLSASVPAARARLNCTAIPVTDRIITYVEDEQSSGIGIAAGMAQIWQTIEGRAWVGLNTAFRYLDWCESSPSRNTTHGDWMQYYEIPNDTTPSYIGRASVMIGIDSLETSSHGCPSFAVTLGKITASPERRGNRTSWDFDYDVATVMCYQNLEQVTTNVTWELPDIVLKEDAPPQPDESSIHLLRNADGSARHDFVVNAWLARMDDVTFNRTIPGPGGQSPMNNHIDQFINAMVFGKHGRPLQSRAGEANSGHIAEAANDLYGAYMAQAISLNMRSDTNPDGSALASYSGQVRLANRQRLQQNMAPNIALQVMLGVMAVCAIVTRLLLQVWAVLPHNLCSIAGAASMLAGARMVSREVIPPGAEWRDDQELRHEGIFNFDLY
;
A
#
# COMPACT_ATOMS: atom_id res chain seq x y z
N MET A 1 -41.72 14.34 -5.17
CA MET A 1 -42.46 13.57 -4.15
C MET A 1 -43.94 13.86 -4.30
N ALA A 2 -44.75 12.88 -4.71
CA ALA A 2 -46.20 12.97 -4.60
C ALA A 2 -46.58 12.38 -3.22
N LEU A 3 -46.94 13.25 -2.27
CA LEU A 3 -47.54 12.81 -1.00
C LEU A 3 -48.89 12.16 -1.33
N LYS A 4 -48.94 10.83 -1.24
CA LYS A 4 -50.20 10.09 -1.27
C LYS A 4 -50.97 10.43 0.00
N ASN A 5 -51.94 11.34 -0.11
CA ASN A 5 -52.97 11.57 0.91
C ASN A 5 -53.81 10.30 1.07
N GLY A 6 -53.35 9.38 1.91
CA GLY A 6 -54.15 8.30 2.44
C GLY A 6 -54.45 8.60 3.91
N ASN A 7 -55.72 8.91 4.21
CA ASN A 7 -56.28 8.98 5.57
C ASN A 7 -55.97 7.68 6.33
N SER A 8 -54.82 7.61 6.98
CA SER A 8 -54.44 6.50 7.86
C SER A 8 -54.46 7.02 9.29
N THR A 9 -55.43 6.52 10.06
CA THR A 9 -55.61 6.86 11.46
C THR A 9 -54.43 6.34 12.28
N MET A 10 -54.01 7.12 13.30
CA MET A 10 -52.90 6.83 14.23
C MET A 10 -52.94 5.44 14.91
N ARG A 11 -54.01 4.65 14.73
CA ARG A 11 -54.16 3.32 15.31
C ARG A 11 -53.30 2.26 14.61
N GLY A 12 -52.97 2.43 13.32
CA GLY A 12 -52.06 1.53 12.60
C GLY A 12 -50.58 1.74 12.95
N SER A 13 -50.24 2.90 13.52
CA SER A 13 -48.86 3.27 13.87
C SER A 13 -48.39 2.68 15.21
N ARG A 14 -49.21 1.84 15.87
CA ARG A 14 -48.85 1.11 17.10
C ARG A 14 -48.33 -0.30 16.85
N ASP A 15 -48.32 -0.75 15.61
CA ASP A 15 -47.82 -2.07 15.26
C ASP A 15 -46.29 -2.00 15.08
N LEU A 16 -45.55 -2.61 16.00
CA LEU A 16 -44.09 -2.55 16.06
C LEU A 16 -43.45 -3.05 14.76
N ASN A 17 -44.05 -4.07 14.15
CA ASN A 17 -43.55 -4.65 12.90
C ASN A 17 -43.75 -3.69 11.71
N LEU A 18 -44.87 -2.97 11.67
CA LEU A 18 -45.16 -1.97 10.64
C LEU A 18 -44.21 -0.76 10.78
N LEU A 19 -43.91 -0.36 12.02
CA LEU A 19 -42.93 0.70 12.32
C LEU A 19 -41.52 0.30 11.92
N LEU A 20 -41.11 -0.94 12.21
CA LEU A 20 -39.82 -1.47 11.77
C LEU A 20 -39.73 -1.51 10.25
N GLU A 21 -40.76 -2.02 9.57
CA GLU A 21 -40.80 -2.11 8.12
C GLU A 21 -40.74 -0.71 7.46
N ARG A 22 -41.62 0.21 7.86
CA ARG A 22 -41.60 1.59 7.33
C ARG A 22 -40.34 2.36 7.71
N GLY A 23 -39.82 2.15 8.93
CA GLY A 23 -38.55 2.71 9.38
C GLY A 23 -37.39 2.23 8.52
N THR A 24 -37.32 0.93 8.20
CA THR A 24 -36.30 0.38 7.29
C THR A 24 -36.44 0.90 5.87
N GLU A 25 -37.66 1.10 5.38
CA GLU A 25 -37.95 1.62 4.04
C GLU A 25 -37.52 3.09 3.90
N VAL A 26 -37.77 3.90 4.94
CA VAL A 26 -37.30 5.29 5.01
C VAL A 26 -35.78 5.35 5.17
N LEU A 27 -35.19 4.51 6.03
CA LEU A 27 -33.75 4.46 6.23
C LEU A 27 -33.01 4.00 4.97
N THR A 28 -33.55 3.05 4.21
CA THR A 28 -32.99 2.64 2.90
C THR A 28 -33.15 3.74 1.85
N GLY A 29 -34.26 4.48 1.85
CA GLY A 29 -34.42 5.65 0.98
C GLY A 29 -33.43 6.76 1.32
N LEU A 30 -33.24 7.07 2.61
CA LEU A 30 -32.30 8.07 3.09
C LEU A 30 -30.85 7.65 2.86
N SER A 31 -30.50 6.38 3.10
CA SER A 31 -29.14 5.88 2.86
C SER A 31 -28.80 5.85 1.37
N ALA A 32 -29.76 5.53 0.49
CA ALA A 32 -29.56 5.64 -0.96
C ALA A 32 -29.33 7.08 -1.40
N GLN A 33 -30.06 8.05 -0.85
CA GLN A 33 -29.85 9.47 -1.14
C GLN A 33 -28.52 9.99 -0.57
N PHE A 34 -28.17 9.59 0.66
CA PHE A 34 -26.92 9.93 1.31
C PHE A 34 -25.72 9.37 0.54
N LEU A 35 -25.79 8.11 0.10
CA LEU A 35 -24.78 7.49 -0.76
C LEU A 35 -24.69 8.20 -2.13
N HIS A 36 -25.80 8.57 -2.73
CA HIS A 36 -25.80 9.31 -3.99
C HIS A 36 -25.18 10.71 -3.86
N GLN A 37 -25.39 11.41 -2.74
CA GLN A 37 -24.82 12.74 -2.54
C GLN A 37 -23.37 12.74 -2.08
N MET A 38 -22.97 11.79 -1.24
CA MET A 38 -21.65 11.80 -0.60
C MET A 38 -20.65 10.80 -1.18
N VAL A 39 -21.11 9.74 -1.85
CA VAL A 39 -20.24 8.66 -2.34
C VAL A 39 -20.15 8.63 -3.87
N PHE A 40 -21.16 9.11 -4.59
CA PHE A 40 -21.14 9.12 -6.05
C PHE A 40 -20.37 10.33 -6.60
N GLN A 41 -19.14 10.10 -7.04
CA GLN A 41 -18.47 10.97 -8.01
C GLN A 41 -18.91 10.62 -9.44
N PRO A 42 -19.00 11.60 -10.36
CA PRO A 42 -19.26 11.32 -11.76
C PRO A 42 -18.05 10.58 -12.37
N SER A 43 -18.19 9.27 -12.55
CA SER A 43 -17.22 8.42 -13.25
C SER A 43 -17.83 7.90 -14.55
N SER A 44 -17.21 8.20 -15.68
CA SER A 44 -17.49 7.56 -16.97
C SER A 44 -17.02 6.10 -16.93
N ARG A 45 -17.84 5.20 -16.40
CA ARG A 45 -17.52 3.77 -16.37
C ARG A 45 -17.79 3.14 -17.74
N ASN A 46 -16.72 2.86 -18.47
CA ASN A 46 -16.73 1.77 -19.44
C ASN A 46 -16.86 0.46 -18.65
N VAL A 47 -17.96 -0.27 -18.85
CA VAL A 47 -18.20 -1.56 -18.17
C VAL A 47 -17.28 -2.62 -18.78
N THR A 48 -16.29 -3.06 -18.00
CA THR A 48 -15.38 -4.15 -18.33
C THR A 48 -15.99 -5.50 -17.95
N GLY A 49 -16.14 -6.38 -18.95
CA GLY A 49 -16.37 -7.81 -18.74
C GLY A 49 -15.10 -8.53 -18.26
N TYR A 50 -15.27 -9.75 -17.73
CA TYR A 50 -14.14 -10.55 -17.27
C TYR A 50 -13.41 -11.20 -18.45
N VAL A 51 -12.11 -10.93 -18.56
CA VAL A 51 -11.17 -11.77 -19.31
C VAL A 51 -10.33 -12.51 -18.29
N THR A 52 -10.35 -13.83 -18.36
CA THR A 52 -9.45 -14.69 -17.59
C THR A 52 -8.08 -14.66 -18.24
N PHE A 53 -7.10 -14.07 -17.56
CA PHE A 53 -5.72 -14.10 -18.01
C PHE A 53 -5.02 -15.33 -17.44
N ILE A 54 -4.45 -16.13 -18.34
CA ILE A 54 -3.59 -17.25 -17.99
C ILE A 54 -2.20 -16.68 -17.70
N GLU A 55 -1.83 -16.60 -16.42
CA GLU A 55 -0.44 -16.32 -16.05
C GLU A 55 0.44 -17.54 -16.39
N HIS A 56 1.43 -17.34 -17.26
CA HIS A 56 2.46 -18.35 -17.49
C HIS A 56 3.46 -18.36 -16.33
N ARG A 57 3.14 -19.06 -15.23
CA ARG A 57 4.14 -19.44 -14.22
C ARG A 57 4.85 -20.71 -14.68
N LEU A 58 6.15 -20.61 -14.91
CA LEU A 58 7.00 -21.78 -15.17
C LEU A 58 7.20 -22.55 -13.85
N LYS A 59 6.20 -23.34 -13.46
CA LYS A 59 6.37 -24.37 -12.43
C LYS A 59 7.11 -25.52 -13.08
N VAL A 60 8.35 -25.75 -12.65
CA VAL A 60 9.08 -26.95 -13.04
C VAL A 60 8.30 -28.13 -12.47
N GLU A 61 7.62 -28.90 -13.32
CA GLU A 61 6.88 -30.07 -12.86
C GLU A 61 7.87 -31.08 -12.26
N ALA A 62 7.59 -31.49 -11.02
CA ALA A 62 8.37 -32.51 -10.34
C ALA A 62 8.41 -33.82 -11.14
N LEU A 63 7.38 -34.08 -11.95
CA LEU A 63 7.33 -35.19 -12.91
C LEU A 63 8.37 -35.06 -14.02
N SER A 64 8.48 -33.89 -14.67
CA SER A 64 9.48 -33.65 -15.72
C SER A 64 10.91 -33.72 -15.19
N THR A 65 11.16 -33.13 -14.02
CA THR A 65 12.47 -33.21 -13.35
C THR A 65 12.79 -34.64 -12.91
N GLY A 66 11.79 -35.34 -12.37
CA GLY A 66 11.90 -36.74 -11.97
C GLY A 66 12.22 -37.66 -13.15
N PHE A 67 11.55 -37.49 -14.29
CA PHE A 67 11.86 -38.22 -15.52
C PHE A 67 13.26 -37.88 -16.03
N MET A 68 13.65 -36.60 -16.02
CA MET A 68 14.98 -36.18 -16.47
C MET A 68 16.10 -36.82 -15.63
N CYS A 69 15.99 -36.76 -14.30
CA CYS A 69 16.93 -37.41 -13.38
C CYS A 69 16.87 -38.94 -13.50
N GLY A 70 15.69 -39.52 -13.68
CA GLY A 70 15.48 -40.96 -13.83
C GLY A 70 16.12 -41.51 -15.11
N PHE A 71 15.89 -40.86 -16.26
CA PHE A 71 16.52 -41.25 -17.52
C PHE A 71 18.03 -41.05 -17.50
N PHE A 72 18.54 -40.00 -16.84
CA PHE A 72 19.97 -39.84 -16.61
C PHE A 72 20.56 -40.97 -15.78
N GLY A 73 19.91 -41.34 -14.67
CA GLY A 73 20.33 -42.47 -13.84
C GLY A 73 20.32 -43.79 -14.63
N LEU A 74 19.27 -44.03 -15.41
CA LEU A 74 19.15 -45.20 -16.28
C LEU A 74 20.26 -45.24 -17.34
N LEU A 75 20.56 -44.12 -17.99
CA LEU A 75 21.61 -44.03 -19.00
C LEU A 75 23.01 -44.26 -18.41
N VAL A 76 23.26 -43.76 -17.20
CA VAL A 76 24.49 -44.05 -16.46
C VAL A 76 24.58 -45.54 -16.14
N LEU A 77 23.49 -46.15 -15.66
CA LEU A 77 23.44 -47.58 -15.38
C LEU A 77 23.62 -48.44 -16.63
N ILE A 78 23.00 -48.07 -17.76
CA ILE A 78 23.18 -48.74 -19.05
C ILE A 78 24.62 -48.57 -19.53
N SER A 79 25.21 -47.39 -19.38
CA SER A 79 26.60 -47.14 -19.77
C SER A 79 27.58 -47.98 -18.95
N VAL A 80 27.37 -48.07 -17.63
CA VAL A 80 28.13 -48.94 -16.72
C VAL A 80 27.89 -50.42 -17.06
N GLY A 81 26.63 -50.80 -17.31
CA GLY A 81 26.26 -52.14 -17.76
C GLY A 81 26.94 -52.52 -19.07
N MET A 82 27.01 -51.62 -20.04
CA MET A 82 27.72 -51.85 -21.31
C MET A 82 29.24 -51.96 -21.12
N ILE A 83 29.83 -51.38 -20.08
CA ILE A 83 31.24 -51.61 -19.73
C ILE A 83 31.44 -53.06 -19.26
N PHE A 84 30.50 -53.61 -18.48
CA PHE A 84 30.59 -54.99 -17.97
C PHE A 84 30.13 -56.05 -18.97
N VAL A 85 29.12 -55.75 -19.79
CA VAL A 85 28.56 -56.64 -20.83
C VAL A 85 29.37 -56.57 -22.13
N ARG A 86 30.37 -55.67 -22.21
CA ARG A 86 31.23 -55.47 -23.39
C ARG A 86 31.83 -56.82 -23.84
N PRO A 87 31.40 -57.38 -24.98
CA PRO A 87 31.98 -58.62 -25.49
C PRO A 87 33.43 -58.34 -25.87
N HIS A 88 34.36 -59.03 -25.22
CA HIS A 88 35.79 -58.73 -25.29
C HIS A 88 36.44 -59.01 -26.66
N CYS A 89 35.71 -59.54 -27.65
CA CYS A 89 36.18 -59.77 -29.02
C CYS A 89 34.98 -60.05 -29.96
N ALA A 90 34.00 -59.16 -30.03
CA ALA A 90 33.00 -59.24 -31.11
C ALA A 90 33.37 -58.23 -32.21
N VAL A 91 34.15 -58.71 -33.18
CA VAL A 91 34.30 -58.03 -34.47
C VAL A 91 32.93 -58.13 -35.17
N PRO A 92 32.32 -57.03 -35.66
CA PRO A 92 31.14 -57.13 -36.51
C PRO A 92 31.50 -58.03 -37.68
N HIS A 93 30.71 -59.08 -37.88
CA HIS A 93 30.95 -60.04 -38.94
C HIS A 93 30.97 -59.30 -40.29
N ARG A 94 32.10 -59.44 -41.00
CA ARG A 94 32.46 -58.92 -42.34
C ARG A 94 32.82 -57.42 -42.42
N PRO A 95 34.12 -57.05 -42.58
CA PRO A 95 34.44 -55.79 -43.23
C PRO A 95 33.92 -55.88 -44.67
N CYS A 96 33.09 -54.92 -45.08
CA CYS A 96 32.51 -54.91 -46.41
C CYS A 96 33.60 -54.91 -47.50
N SER A 97 33.50 -55.89 -48.41
CA SER A 97 34.24 -56.05 -49.67
C SER A 97 35.76 -56.25 -49.56
N ILE A 98 36.26 -57.30 -50.22
CA ILE A 98 37.69 -57.62 -50.41
C ILE A 98 38.46 -56.41 -50.99
N ALA A 99 37.79 -55.57 -51.78
CA ALA A 99 38.35 -54.36 -52.37
C ALA A 99 38.75 -53.30 -51.33
N SER A 100 38.03 -53.18 -50.21
CA SER A 100 38.36 -52.21 -49.16
C SER A 100 39.57 -52.66 -48.34
N THR A 101 39.68 -53.97 -48.10
CA THR A 101 40.84 -54.56 -47.41
C THR A 101 42.10 -54.51 -48.27
N SER A 102 42.00 -54.71 -49.59
CA SER A 102 43.15 -54.61 -50.50
C SER A 102 43.61 -53.15 -50.69
N THR A 103 42.69 -52.19 -50.74
CA THR A 103 43.06 -50.76 -50.84
C THR A 103 43.64 -50.18 -49.55
N ILE A 104 43.22 -50.64 -48.37
CA ILE A 104 43.88 -50.29 -47.11
C ILE A 104 45.32 -50.84 -47.06
N LEU A 105 45.56 -52.03 -47.61
CA LEU A 105 46.89 -52.61 -47.76
C LEU A 105 47.75 -51.85 -48.78
N ALA A 106 47.15 -51.39 -49.89
CA ALA A 106 47.85 -50.65 -50.94
C ALA A 106 48.16 -49.19 -50.56
N SER A 107 47.34 -48.56 -49.72
CA SER A 107 47.50 -47.15 -49.31
C SER A 107 48.41 -46.94 -48.10
N SER A 108 48.92 -48.01 -47.47
CA SER A 108 49.81 -47.95 -46.31
C SER A 108 51.15 -48.64 -46.59
N PRO A 109 52.11 -47.96 -47.25
CA PRO A 109 53.41 -48.54 -47.60
C PRO A 109 54.20 -48.99 -46.36
N ASN A 110 53.98 -48.34 -45.20
CA ASN A 110 54.58 -48.74 -43.92
C ASN A 110 53.99 -50.04 -43.36
N LEU A 111 52.69 -50.27 -43.49
CA LEU A 111 52.06 -51.54 -43.07
C LEU A 111 52.53 -52.69 -43.98
N HIS A 112 52.60 -52.41 -45.29
CA HIS A 112 53.10 -53.34 -46.30
C HIS A 112 54.57 -53.72 -46.07
N GLN A 113 55.45 -52.76 -45.76
CA GLN A 113 56.86 -53.05 -45.41
C GLN A 113 57.02 -53.91 -44.15
N THR A 114 56.16 -53.71 -43.14
CA THR A 114 56.17 -54.56 -41.93
C THR A 114 55.60 -55.97 -42.16
N LEU A 115 54.74 -56.16 -43.16
CA LEU A 115 54.12 -57.46 -43.48
C LEU A 115 54.94 -58.25 -44.51
N ILE A 116 55.70 -57.60 -45.39
CA ILE A 116 56.62 -58.26 -46.34
C ILE A 116 57.65 -59.13 -45.60
N HIS A 117 58.14 -58.69 -44.45
CA HIS A 117 59.11 -59.47 -43.65
C HIS A 117 58.44 -60.50 -42.72
N ALA A 118 57.12 -60.63 -42.75
CA ALA A 118 56.34 -61.52 -41.88
C ALA A 118 55.93 -62.84 -42.56
N GLU A 119 56.41 -63.10 -43.78
CA GLU A 119 55.94 -64.14 -44.71
C GLU A 119 56.06 -65.59 -44.22
N ALA A 120 56.75 -65.84 -43.10
CA ALA A 120 56.82 -67.15 -42.46
C ALA A 120 56.45 -67.15 -40.96
N SER A 121 55.74 -66.13 -40.47
CA SER A 121 55.41 -66.02 -39.05
C SER A 121 53.98 -66.48 -38.71
N ARG A 122 53.88 -67.39 -37.72
CA ARG A 122 52.62 -67.95 -37.20
C ARG A 122 51.64 -66.82 -36.87
N LEU A 123 50.35 -66.99 -37.18
CA LEU A 123 49.26 -66.02 -36.97
C LEU A 123 49.24 -65.37 -35.56
N SER A 124 49.77 -66.07 -34.55
CA SER A 124 49.94 -65.56 -33.18
C SER A 124 50.93 -64.38 -33.06
N HIS A 125 51.99 -64.32 -33.87
CA HIS A 125 52.95 -63.22 -33.90
C HIS A 125 52.38 -61.95 -34.54
N ILE A 126 51.64 -62.12 -35.63
CA ILE A 126 50.93 -61.03 -36.32
C ILE A 126 49.84 -60.46 -35.41
N ARG A 127 49.07 -61.32 -34.73
CA ARG A 127 48.07 -60.91 -33.72
C ARG A 127 48.69 -60.12 -32.56
N ARG A 128 49.87 -60.54 -32.06
CA ARG A 128 50.58 -59.87 -30.97
C ARG A 128 51.15 -58.50 -31.36
N ARG A 129 51.49 -58.30 -32.65
CA ARG A 129 51.90 -56.98 -33.17
C ARG A 129 50.72 -56.06 -33.45
N LEU A 130 49.62 -56.57 -34.02
CA LEU A 130 48.41 -55.80 -34.32
C LEU A 130 47.59 -55.47 -33.07
N GLN A 131 47.72 -56.24 -31.98
CA GLN A 131 47.15 -55.91 -30.67
C GLN A 131 47.60 -54.56 -30.08
N LYS A 132 48.66 -53.94 -30.63
CA LYS A 132 49.09 -52.61 -30.22
C LYS A 132 48.20 -51.48 -30.74
N PHE A 133 47.34 -51.74 -31.74
CA PHE A 133 46.47 -50.74 -32.34
C PHE A 133 45.03 -50.94 -31.84
N LYS A 134 44.51 -49.95 -31.10
CA LYS A 134 43.14 -49.94 -30.54
C LYS A 134 42.32 -48.88 -31.25
N PHE A 135 41.12 -49.25 -31.71
CA PHE A 135 40.15 -48.33 -32.30
C PHE A 135 38.92 -48.21 -31.39
N GLN A 136 38.48 -46.98 -31.13
CA GLN A 136 37.31 -46.67 -30.31
C GLN A 136 36.49 -45.53 -30.92
N THR A 137 35.17 -45.59 -30.74
CA THR A 137 34.21 -44.55 -31.15
C THR A 137 33.96 -43.56 -30.02
N LEU A 138 33.99 -42.26 -30.35
CA LEU A 138 33.85 -41.14 -29.41
C LEU A 138 32.37 -40.89 -29.06
N LEU A 139 32.04 -41.04 -27.78
CA LEU A 139 30.69 -40.83 -27.21
C LEU A 139 30.37 -39.34 -26.92
N ALA A 140 31.23 -38.41 -27.35
CA ALA A 140 31.18 -36.98 -27.00
C ALA A 140 29.91 -36.24 -27.50
N ASN A 141 29.26 -36.76 -28.55
CA ASN A 141 28.05 -36.13 -29.11
C ASN A 141 26.83 -36.21 -28.18
N PHE A 142 26.84 -37.12 -27.18
CA PHE A 142 25.69 -37.30 -26.30
C PHE A 142 25.58 -36.17 -25.26
N ILE A 143 26.72 -35.65 -24.77
CA ILE A 143 26.75 -34.61 -23.73
C ILE A 143 26.38 -33.23 -24.31
N GLY A 144 26.76 -32.97 -25.57
CA GLY A 144 26.40 -31.72 -26.25
C GLY A 144 24.89 -31.48 -26.35
N GLY A 145 24.09 -32.55 -26.46
CA GLY A 145 22.63 -32.48 -26.50
C GLY A 145 21.97 -32.06 -25.18
N PHE A 146 22.64 -32.24 -24.04
CA PHE A 146 22.09 -31.84 -22.73
C PHE A 146 22.44 -30.40 -22.35
N LEU A 147 23.51 -29.84 -22.92
CA LEU A 147 23.90 -28.45 -22.68
C LEU A 147 22.81 -27.47 -23.14
N THR A 148 22.14 -27.78 -24.25
CA THR A 148 21.06 -26.95 -24.81
C THR A 148 19.85 -26.86 -23.88
N ILE A 149 19.57 -27.91 -23.10
CA ILE A 149 18.44 -27.95 -22.16
C ILE A 149 18.73 -27.10 -20.91
N VAL A 150 19.97 -27.10 -20.42
CA VAL A 150 20.34 -26.28 -19.26
C VAL A 150 20.42 -24.80 -19.64
N VAL A 151 20.89 -24.49 -20.86
CA VAL A 151 20.98 -23.11 -21.38
C VAL A 151 19.60 -22.45 -21.53
N SER A 152 18.54 -23.22 -21.84
CA SER A 152 17.18 -22.66 -21.98
C SER A 152 16.58 -22.17 -20.66
N GLY A 153 17.05 -22.66 -19.51
CA GLY A 153 16.58 -22.25 -18.17
C GLY A 153 17.44 -21.18 -17.48
N LEU A 154 18.54 -20.72 -18.10
CA LEU A 154 19.55 -19.88 -17.44
C LEU A 154 19.03 -18.48 -17.09
N TYR A 155 18.17 -17.89 -17.93
CA TYR A 155 17.62 -16.56 -17.72
C TYR A 155 16.12 -16.64 -17.43
N ALA A 156 15.71 -16.02 -16.33
CA ALA A 156 14.30 -15.84 -16.02
C ALA A 156 13.95 -14.35 -15.95
N PRO A 157 12.80 -13.93 -16.49
CA PRO A 157 12.31 -12.57 -16.31
C PRO A 157 11.91 -12.38 -14.83
N ARG A 158 12.47 -11.34 -14.19
CA ARG A 158 12.01 -10.86 -12.89
C ARG A 158 11.52 -9.42 -13.00
N PRO A 159 10.37 -9.08 -12.38
CA PRO A 159 9.93 -7.70 -12.30
C PRO A 159 10.88 -6.90 -11.41
N VAL A 160 11.26 -5.71 -11.85
CA VAL A 160 12.08 -4.77 -11.08
C VAL A 160 11.27 -3.51 -10.86
N LEU A 161 11.18 -3.08 -9.59
CA LEU A 161 10.54 -1.82 -9.23
C LEU A 161 11.35 -0.66 -9.81
N GLN A 162 10.74 0.07 -10.74
CA GLN A 162 11.30 1.30 -11.31
C GLN A 162 10.61 2.48 -10.67
N THR A 163 11.39 3.44 -10.17
CA THR A 163 10.87 4.72 -9.66
C THR A 163 10.85 5.72 -10.80
N GLN A 164 9.71 6.37 -11.03
CA GLN A 164 9.54 7.41 -12.03
C GLN A 164 9.06 8.70 -11.36
N ASN A 165 9.65 9.84 -11.73
CA ASN A 165 9.18 11.14 -11.27
C ASN A 165 7.93 11.55 -12.07
N VAL A 166 6.92 12.01 -11.35
CA VAL A 166 5.60 12.38 -11.85
C VAL A 166 5.25 13.76 -11.32
N THR A 167 4.55 14.56 -12.11
CA THR A 167 4.02 15.85 -11.65
C THR A 167 2.60 15.65 -11.16
N VAL A 168 2.33 16.07 -9.93
CA VAL A 168 1.02 16.02 -9.29
C VAL A 168 0.49 17.45 -9.22
N ALA A 169 -0.58 17.72 -9.96
CA ALA A 169 -1.18 19.05 -10.03
C ALA A 169 -2.30 19.18 -9.00
N GLN A 170 -2.32 20.28 -8.27
CA GLN A 170 -3.38 20.63 -7.34
C GLN A 170 -4.61 21.13 -8.12
N THR A 171 -5.80 20.69 -7.73
CA THR A 171 -7.05 21.05 -8.43
C THR A 171 -7.95 22.01 -7.65
N ASP A 172 -7.72 22.17 -6.35
CA ASP A 172 -8.48 23.08 -5.49
C ASP A 172 -7.55 23.84 -4.53
N ALA A 173 -8.10 24.82 -3.80
CA ALA A 173 -7.43 25.61 -2.78
C ALA A 173 -8.36 25.77 -1.57
N PHE A 174 -7.79 26.06 -0.40
CA PHE A 174 -8.59 26.34 0.80
C PHE A 174 -8.95 27.82 0.91
N ALA A 175 -10.24 28.11 0.99
CA ALA A 175 -10.79 29.43 1.28
C ALA A 175 -11.22 29.49 2.76
N LEU A 176 -10.33 29.99 3.61
CA LEU A 176 -10.45 29.91 5.07
C LEU A 176 -11.24 31.08 5.71
N SER A 177 -11.58 32.10 4.93
CA SER A 177 -12.26 33.31 5.41
C SER A 177 -13.77 33.28 5.18
N GLY A 178 -14.56 33.80 6.13
CA GLY A 178 -16.01 33.98 5.98
C GLY A 178 -16.82 32.67 6.01
N VAL A 179 -16.30 31.66 6.70
CA VAL A 179 -16.91 30.33 6.79
C VAL A 179 -17.84 30.27 8.00
N ASP A 180 -19.11 29.95 7.78
CA ASP A 180 -20.10 29.75 8.84
C ASP A 180 -20.26 28.25 9.14
N LEU A 181 -19.79 27.83 10.33
CA LEU A 181 -19.95 26.47 10.87
C LEU A 181 -20.97 26.41 12.02
N SER A 182 -21.73 27.49 12.24
CA SER A 182 -22.56 27.65 13.43
C SER A 182 -23.82 26.78 13.40
N TYR A 183 -24.51 26.73 12.25
CA TYR A 183 -25.77 26.00 12.09
C TYR A 183 -25.66 24.75 11.22
N SER A 184 -24.88 24.82 10.15
CA SER A 184 -24.63 23.73 9.21
C SER A 184 -23.15 23.65 8.90
N ASP A 185 -22.62 22.44 8.92
CA ASP A 185 -21.22 22.13 8.68
C ASP A 185 -21.05 21.10 7.55
N ASN A 186 -22.06 21.01 6.68
CA ASN A 186 -22.17 20.01 5.61
C ASN A 186 -21.95 18.57 6.10
N HIS A 187 -22.46 18.28 7.31
CA HIS A 187 -22.37 16.97 7.97
C HIS A 187 -20.96 16.55 8.42
N ALA A 188 -20.01 17.49 8.51
CA ALA A 188 -18.67 17.21 9.05
C ALA A 188 -18.74 16.56 10.45
N SER A 189 -19.66 17.02 11.30
CA SER A 189 -19.87 16.50 12.67
C SER A 189 -20.33 15.04 12.68
N ALA A 190 -21.19 14.66 11.73
CA ALA A 190 -21.67 13.28 11.65
C ALA A 190 -20.54 12.35 11.22
N ILE A 191 -19.71 12.78 10.26
CA ILE A 191 -18.54 12.03 9.80
C ILE A 191 -17.51 11.91 10.93
N ASP A 192 -17.22 13.01 11.63
CA ASP A 192 -16.32 13.03 12.78
C ASP A 192 -16.82 12.11 13.91
N GLY A 193 -18.12 12.13 14.23
CA GLY A 193 -18.73 11.22 15.19
C GLY A 193 -18.56 9.74 14.81
N LEU A 194 -18.74 9.40 13.52
CA LEU A 194 -18.51 8.03 13.04
C LEU A 194 -17.04 7.61 13.14
N ILE A 195 -16.10 8.48 12.78
CA ILE A 195 -14.66 8.22 12.92
C ILE A 195 -14.29 8.06 14.40
N THR A 196 -14.78 8.96 15.26
CA THR A 196 -14.44 9.02 16.68
C THR A 196 -15.01 7.86 17.47
N TYR A 197 -16.29 7.50 17.28
CA TYR A 197 -16.94 6.46 18.10
C TYR A 197 -16.86 5.05 17.50
N LEU A 198 -16.85 4.90 16.16
CA LEU A 198 -16.79 3.59 15.50
C LEU A 198 -15.39 3.23 14.98
N ASN A 199 -14.40 4.12 15.16
CA ASN A 199 -13.03 3.93 14.68
C ASN A 199 -12.98 3.61 13.17
N LEU A 200 -13.82 4.31 12.39
CA LEU A 200 -13.78 4.23 10.93
C LEU A 200 -12.54 4.94 10.38
N ASN A 201 -12.15 4.54 9.16
CA ASN A 201 -11.08 5.22 8.45
C ASN A 201 -11.50 6.64 8.04
N TYR A 202 -10.51 7.52 7.96
CA TYR A 202 -10.72 8.91 7.57
C TYR A 202 -11.23 9.01 6.11
N THR A 203 -11.93 10.10 5.80
CA THR A 203 -12.43 10.36 4.45
C THR A 203 -11.28 10.64 3.48
N GLN A 204 -11.53 10.50 2.18
CA GLN A 204 -10.54 10.84 1.16
C GLN A 204 -10.03 12.27 1.39
N TRP A 205 -8.71 12.47 1.32
CA TRP A 205 -8.04 13.75 1.55
C TRP A 205 -7.98 14.23 3.00
N THR A 206 -8.35 13.41 3.97
CA THR A 206 -8.16 13.72 5.40
C THR A 206 -7.46 12.57 6.11
N HIS A 207 -6.67 12.89 7.14
CA HIS A 207 -6.07 11.89 8.02
C HIS A 207 -5.76 12.53 9.37
N GLU A 208 -6.36 12.01 10.44
CA GLU A 208 -6.28 12.63 11.78
C GLU A 208 -6.65 14.11 11.72
N ASN A 209 -5.73 15.01 12.07
CA ASN A 209 -5.93 16.46 12.01
C ASN A 209 -5.46 17.10 10.68
N LEU A 210 -4.95 16.30 9.74
CA LEU A 210 -4.42 16.77 8.46
C LEU A 210 -5.52 16.74 7.39
N VAL A 211 -5.59 17.81 6.59
CA VAL A 211 -6.41 17.88 5.39
C VAL A 211 -5.56 18.29 4.19
N PHE A 212 -5.78 17.60 3.06
CA PHE A 212 -5.04 17.77 1.82
C PHE A 212 -5.91 18.39 0.74
N ASN A 213 -5.30 19.17 -0.13
CA ASN A 213 -5.92 19.60 -1.37
C ASN A 213 -6.19 18.41 -2.30
N HIS A 214 -7.18 18.54 -3.17
CA HIS A 214 -7.41 17.57 -4.23
C HIS A 214 -6.24 17.62 -5.22
N LEU A 215 -5.75 16.45 -5.57
CA LEU A 215 -4.59 16.27 -6.43
C LEU A 215 -4.96 15.41 -7.63
N ASN A 216 -4.45 15.78 -8.80
CA ASN A 216 -4.58 15.01 -10.02
C ASN A 216 -3.19 14.75 -10.64
N GLN A 217 -3.01 13.56 -11.21
CA GLN A 217 -1.78 13.19 -11.90
C GLN A 217 -1.96 13.29 -13.42
N THR A 218 -1.05 13.98 -14.09
CA THR A 218 -1.16 14.23 -15.54
C THR A 218 -0.33 13.28 -16.39
N THR A 219 0.66 12.58 -15.83
CA THR A 219 1.71 11.93 -16.63
C THR A 219 1.69 10.40 -16.65
N VAL A 220 0.96 9.74 -15.75
CA VAL A 220 0.92 8.26 -15.72
C VAL A 220 -0.28 7.74 -16.50
N SER A 221 -0.09 7.52 -17.80
CA SER A 221 -0.98 6.64 -18.55
C SER A 221 -0.77 5.22 -18.01
N VAL A 222 -1.62 4.79 -17.06
CA VAL A 222 -1.69 3.39 -16.62
C VAL A 222 -2.26 2.58 -17.78
N THR A 223 -1.42 2.28 -18.77
CA THR A 223 -1.79 1.44 -19.90
C THR A 223 -1.94 0.01 -19.38
N ASN A 224 -3.19 -0.37 -19.08
CA ASN A 224 -3.62 -1.76 -18.89
C ASN A 224 -2.90 -2.56 -17.79
N SER A 225 -2.64 -1.98 -16.62
CA SER A 225 -2.28 -2.78 -15.44
C SER A 225 -3.34 -2.58 -14.36
N SER A 226 -4.04 -3.66 -14.00
CA SER A 226 -4.83 -3.80 -12.77
C SER A 226 -3.97 -3.77 -11.49
N ASP A 227 -2.70 -3.35 -11.60
CA ASP A 227 -1.74 -3.33 -10.53
C ASP A 227 -1.93 -2.04 -9.72
N ILE A 228 -2.08 -2.20 -8.41
CA ILE A 228 -2.10 -1.10 -7.45
C ILE A 228 -0.69 -0.50 -7.40
N ILE A 229 -0.58 0.77 -7.79
CA ILE A 229 0.71 1.47 -7.87
C ILE A 229 0.78 2.49 -6.72
N SER A 230 1.92 2.55 -6.03
CA SER A 230 2.17 3.56 -4.99
C SER A 230 2.76 4.84 -5.59
N LEU A 231 2.09 5.96 -5.33
CA LEU A 231 2.53 7.33 -5.60
C LEU A 231 2.92 7.97 -4.28
N SER A 232 4.17 8.41 -4.13
CA SER A 232 4.62 9.17 -2.97
C SER A 232 4.97 10.60 -3.37
N ALA A 233 4.44 11.60 -2.66
CA ALA A 233 4.81 13.00 -2.89
C ALA A 233 4.81 13.80 -1.58
N SER A 234 5.61 14.87 -1.56
CA SER A 234 5.61 15.86 -0.48
C SER A 234 4.67 16.99 -0.86
N VAL A 235 3.56 17.12 -0.13
CA VAL A 235 2.51 18.11 -0.39
C VAL A 235 2.17 18.87 0.89
N PRO A 236 1.78 20.15 0.81
CA PRO A 236 1.28 20.86 1.97
C PRO A 236 -0.06 20.30 2.43
N ALA A 237 -0.22 20.15 3.73
CA ALA A 237 -1.47 19.86 4.41
C ALA A 237 -1.82 21.05 5.29
N ALA A 238 -3.12 21.37 5.40
CA ALA A 238 -3.59 22.25 6.45
C ALA A 238 -3.98 21.40 7.68
N ARG A 239 -3.81 21.95 8.88
CA ARG A 239 -4.32 21.36 10.12
C ARG A 239 -4.77 22.43 11.09
N ALA A 240 -5.82 22.15 11.84
CA ALA A 240 -6.27 23.02 12.90
C ALA A 240 -5.70 22.60 14.26
N ARG A 241 -5.39 23.59 15.09
CA ARG A 241 -4.87 23.40 16.45
C ARG A 241 -5.59 24.32 17.42
N LEU A 242 -5.82 23.82 18.62
CA LEU A 242 -6.20 24.62 19.77
C LEU A 242 -4.96 24.91 20.62
N ASN A 243 -4.67 26.19 20.82
CA ASN A 243 -3.69 26.62 21.79
C ASN A 243 -4.40 26.99 23.10
N CYS A 244 -4.45 26.03 24.02
CA CYS A 244 -5.21 26.11 25.26
C CYS A 244 -4.33 26.47 26.46
N THR A 245 -4.86 27.28 27.36
CA THR A 245 -4.23 27.59 28.66
C THR A 245 -5.26 27.46 29.78
N ALA A 246 -4.80 27.00 30.94
CA ALA A 246 -5.66 26.73 32.09
C ALA A 246 -5.95 28.02 32.86
N ILE A 247 -7.21 28.18 33.29
CA ILE A 247 -7.63 29.32 34.12
C ILE A 247 -7.49 28.97 35.60
N PRO A 248 -6.79 29.79 36.40
CA PRO A 248 -6.64 29.58 37.83
C PRO A 248 -7.97 29.54 38.58
N VAL A 249 -8.00 28.82 39.70
CA VAL A 249 -9.17 28.73 40.60
C VAL A 249 -9.68 30.11 41.05
N THR A 250 -8.80 31.09 41.25
CA THR A 250 -9.16 32.44 41.74
C THR A 250 -10.00 33.24 40.75
N ASP A 251 -9.88 32.93 39.46
CA ASP A 251 -10.56 33.65 38.39
C ASP A 251 -11.85 32.93 37.95
N ARG A 252 -12.26 31.90 38.70
CA ARG A 252 -13.46 31.11 38.48
C ARG A 252 -14.39 31.23 39.69
N ILE A 253 -15.60 31.67 39.45
CA ILE A 253 -16.60 31.89 40.49
C ILE A 253 -17.84 31.06 40.15
N ILE A 254 -18.21 30.16 41.06
CA ILE A 254 -19.45 29.40 40.95
C ILE A 254 -20.56 30.15 41.68
N THR A 255 -21.65 30.41 40.96
CA THR A 255 -22.82 31.09 41.48
C THR A 255 -24.06 30.24 41.28
N TYR A 256 -24.91 30.20 42.30
CA TYR A 256 -26.27 29.69 42.14
C TYR A 256 -27.04 30.61 41.19
N VAL A 257 -27.75 30.02 40.22
CA VAL A 257 -28.63 30.79 39.34
C VAL A 257 -30.03 30.72 39.94
N GLU A 258 -30.49 31.83 40.52
CA GLU A 258 -31.85 31.93 41.06
C GLU A 258 -32.88 31.74 39.94
N ASP A 259 -33.90 30.94 40.22
CA ASP A 259 -35.01 30.58 39.32
C ASP A 259 -36.01 31.74 39.14
N GLU A 260 -35.51 32.97 38.94
CA GLU A 260 -36.35 34.17 38.84
C GLU A 260 -36.96 34.39 37.43
N GLN A 261 -36.61 33.58 36.43
CA GLN A 261 -37.19 33.69 35.08
C GLN A 261 -38.25 32.61 34.82
N SER A 262 -39.45 32.89 35.33
CA SER A 262 -40.74 32.56 34.72
C SER A 262 -40.76 31.36 33.74
N SER A 263 -40.95 30.13 34.23
CA SER A 263 -41.64 29.03 33.51
C SER A 263 -41.46 29.01 31.97
N GLY A 264 -40.25 29.21 31.48
CA GLY A 264 -40.01 29.73 30.14
C GLY A 264 -38.75 29.13 29.53
N ILE A 265 -38.85 28.77 28.25
CA ILE A 265 -37.76 28.21 27.46
C ILE A 265 -36.76 29.35 27.16
N GLY A 266 -35.63 29.36 27.85
CA GLY A 266 -34.49 30.24 27.54
C GLY A 266 -33.37 29.50 26.82
N ILE A 267 -32.46 30.24 26.17
CA ILE A 267 -31.12 29.77 25.75
C ILE A 267 -30.14 30.74 26.43
N ALA A 268 -29.23 30.24 27.26
CA ALA A 268 -28.19 31.10 27.84
C ALA A 268 -26.88 31.00 27.04
N ALA A 269 -26.01 31.99 27.22
CA ALA A 269 -24.67 31.98 26.63
C ALA A 269 -23.94 30.66 26.96
N GLY A 270 -23.34 30.02 25.95
CA GLY A 270 -22.68 28.72 26.11
C GLY A 270 -23.62 27.51 26.26
N MET A 271 -24.92 27.65 25.95
CA MET A 271 -25.87 26.53 25.90
C MET A 271 -26.34 26.17 24.49
N ALA A 272 -26.42 24.85 24.24
CA ALA A 272 -27.15 24.26 23.11
C ALA A 272 -28.52 23.66 23.53
N GLN A 273 -28.89 23.79 24.81
CA GLN A 273 -30.06 23.13 25.43
C GLN A 273 -30.99 24.17 26.08
N ILE A 274 -32.27 23.82 26.15
CA ILE A 274 -33.32 24.63 26.75
C ILE A 274 -33.24 24.53 28.28
N TRP A 275 -33.37 25.65 28.98
CA TRP A 275 -33.51 25.68 30.44
C TRP A 275 -34.83 25.01 30.86
N GLN A 276 -34.74 23.94 31.66
CA GLN A 276 -35.88 23.32 32.31
C GLN A 276 -35.57 23.11 33.78
N THR A 277 -36.53 23.42 34.65
CA THR A 277 -36.44 23.21 36.09
C THR A 277 -36.88 21.79 36.41
N ILE A 278 -35.95 20.96 36.89
CA ILE A 278 -36.25 19.59 37.33
C ILE A 278 -36.23 19.57 38.86
N GLU A 279 -37.25 18.97 39.47
CA GLU A 279 -37.33 18.82 40.92
C GLU A 279 -36.13 17.99 41.43
N GLY A 280 -35.48 18.45 42.50
CA GLY A 280 -34.26 17.83 43.04
C GLY A 280 -32.95 18.27 42.36
N ARG A 281 -33.00 19.23 41.42
CA ARG A 281 -31.83 19.78 40.74
C ARG A 281 -31.71 21.29 40.91
N ALA A 282 -30.49 21.78 40.78
CA ALA A 282 -30.14 23.19 40.86
C ALA A 282 -29.29 23.57 39.64
N TRP A 283 -29.52 24.77 39.12
CA TRP A 283 -28.67 25.35 38.09
C TRP A 283 -27.56 26.17 38.72
N VAL A 284 -26.34 25.95 38.24
CA VAL A 284 -25.15 26.69 38.65
C VAL A 284 -24.48 27.32 37.43
N GLY A 285 -24.05 28.57 37.59
CA GLY A 285 -23.23 29.28 36.62
C GLY A 285 -21.78 29.26 37.10
N LEU A 286 -20.87 28.86 36.22
CA LEU A 286 -19.44 29.02 36.37
C LEU A 286 -19.02 30.27 35.59
N ASN A 287 -18.75 31.36 36.30
CA ASN A 287 -18.22 32.57 35.73
C ASN A 287 -16.68 32.52 35.71
N THR A 288 -16.11 32.67 34.53
CA THR A 288 -14.66 32.68 34.28
C THR A 288 -14.24 34.06 33.83
N ALA A 289 -13.46 34.75 34.66
CA ALA A 289 -12.95 36.08 34.36
C ALA A 289 -11.58 35.99 33.65
N PHE A 290 -11.37 36.82 32.63
CA PHE A 290 -10.09 36.91 31.93
C PHE A 290 -9.77 38.34 31.51
N ARG A 291 -8.48 38.66 31.37
CA ARG A 291 -8.02 40.00 30.97
C ARG A 291 -7.84 40.09 29.47
N TYR A 292 -8.46 41.08 28.83
CA TYR A 292 -8.32 41.23 27.38
C TYR A 292 -6.88 41.45 26.92
N LEU A 293 -6.03 42.08 27.73
CA LEU A 293 -4.61 42.29 27.40
C LEU A 293 -3.77 41.01 27.41
N ASP A 294 -4.10 40.07 28.29
CA ASP A 294 -3.37 38.80 28.39
C ASP A 294 -3.84 37.84 27.31
N TRP A 295 -5.10 37.99 26.88
CA TRP A 295 -5.78 37.02 26.04
C TRP A 295 -6.06 37.48 24.60
N CYS A 296 -6.16 38.75 24.29
CA CYS A 296 -6.55 39.21 22.95
C CYS A 296 -5.44 39.99 22.27
N GLU A 297 -5.41 39.96 20.93
CA GLU A 297 -4.46 40.79 20.16
C GLU A 297 -4.87 42.26 20.20
N SER A 298 -6.18 42.54 20.27
CA SER A 298 -6.73 43.87 20.47
C SER A 298 -7.87 43.83 21.50
N SER A 299 -8.06 44.92 22.25
CA SER A 299 -9.19 45.00 23.17
C SER A 299 -10.48 45.33 22.40
N PRO A 300 -11.62 44.66 22.67
CA PRO A 300 -12.90 44.97 22.05
C PRO A 300 -13.39 46.40 22.32
N SER A 301 -13.03 46.96 23.49
CA SER A 301 -13.39 48.32 23.91
C SER A 301 -12.22 48.99 24.63
N ARG A 302 -12.08 50.31 24.47
CA ARG A 302 -11.04 51.10 25.17
C ARG A 302 -11.25 51.16 26.68
N ASN A 303 -12.47 50.94 27.17
CA ASN A 303 -12.81 51.08 28.59
C ASN A 303 -12.98 49.75 29.32
N THR A 304 -13.05 48.63 28.60
CA THR A 304 -13.27 47.30 29.18
C THR A 304 -11.94 46.57 29.27
N THR A 305 -11.51 46.22 30.49
CA THR A 305 -10.20 45.58 30.75
C THR A 305 -10.32 44.07 30.99
N HIS A 306 -11.49 43.61 31.40
CA HIS A 306 -11.78 42.21 31.71
C HIS A 306 -13.01 41.77 30.93
N GLY A 307 -12.99 40.52 30.47
CA GLY A 307 -14.13 39.81 29.92
C GLY A 307 -14.52 38.69 30.88
N ASP A 308 -15.82 38.39 30.91
CA ASP A 308 -16.38 37.32 31.71
C ASP A 308 -17.06 36.30 30.78
N TRP A 309 -16.83 35.01 31.03
CA TRP A 309 -17.46 33.92 30.30
C TRP A 309 -18.22 33.02 31.25
N MET A 310 -19.52 32.83 31.00
CA MET A 310 -20.38 31.98 31.81
C MET A 310 -20.68 30.66 31.13
N GLN A 311 -20.50 29.57 31.87
CA GLN A 311 -21.02 28.24 31.50
C GLN A 311 -21.99 27.77 32.57
N TYR A 312 -23.01 27.03 32.17
CA TYR A 312 -24.11 26.65 33.04
C TYR A 312 -24.27 25.14 33.12
N TYR A 313 -24.50 24.64 34.33
CA TYR A 313 -24.61 23.22 34.63
C TYR A 313 -25.81 22.95 35.52
N GLU A 314 -26.43 21.79 35.31
CA GLU A 314 -27.48 21.28 36.17
C GLU A 314 -26.87 20.24 37.13
N ILE A 315 -27.08 20.37 38.44
CA ILE A 315 -26.50 19.48 39.44
C ILE A 315 -27.53 19.04 40.49
N PRO A 316 -27.33 17.89 41.17
CA PRO A 316 -28.17 17.49 42.28
C PRO A 316 -28.12 18.51 43.43
N ASN A 317 -29.26 18.71 44.09
CA ASN A 317 -29.41 19.70 45.14
C ASN A 317 -29.24 19.13 46.58
N ASP A 318 -28.77 17.88 46.69
CA ASP A 318 -28.84 17.03 47.87
C ASP A 318 -27.46 16.51 48.36
N THR A 319 -26.38 17.31 48.21
CA THR A 319 -24.99 16.95 48.55
C THR A 319 -24.40 15.78 47.77
N THR A 320 -25.12 15.29 46.77
CA THR A 320 -24.66 14.22 45.89
C THR A 320 -23.62 14.77 44.90
N PRO A 321 -22.38 14.26 44.88
CA PRO A 321 -21.36 14.72 43.95
C PRO A 321 -21.74 14.35 42.52
N SER A 322 -21.49 15.27 41.58
CA SER A 322 -21.71 15.04 40.16
C SER A 322 -20.51 15.46 39.34
N TYR A 323 -20.34 14.84 38.17
CA TYR A 323 -19.43 15.36 37.16
C TYR A 323 -20.13 16.43 36.34
N ILE A 324 -19.43 17.54 36.12
CA ILE A 324 -19.83 18.59 35.20
C ILE A 324 -18.80 18.73 34.09
N GLY A 325 -19.25 18.81 32.85
CA GLY A 325 -18.37 18.82 31.70
C GLY A 325 -19.01 19.48 30.48
N ARG A 326 -18.35 20.47 29.89
CA ARG A 326 -18.83 21.12 28.67
C ARG A 326 -17.74 21.81 27.87
N ALA A 327 -17.81 21.70 26.55
CA ALA A 327 -17.15 22.62 25.63
C ALA A 327 -18.11 23.67 25.08
N SER A 328 -17.60 24.87 24.81
CA SER A 328 -18.40 25.97 24.31
C SER A 328 -17.58 26.88 23.42
N VAL A 329 -18.19 27.36 22.34
CA VAL A 329 -17.66 28.50 21.59
C VAL A 329 -17.96 29.77 22.38
N MET A 330 -16.96 30.63 22.50
CA MET A 330 -17.09 31.91 23.17
C MET A 330 -17.64 32.95 22.18
N ILE A 331 -18.92 33.29 22.33
CA ILE A 331 -19.60 34.32 21.52
C ILE A 331 -20.15 35.43 22.41
N GLY A 332 -20.18 36.66 21.88
CA GLY A 332 -20.84 37.79 22.54
C GLY A 332 -22.37 37.61 22.51
N ILE A 333 -23.05 38.00 23.59
CA ILE A 333 -24.50 37.87 23.75
C ILE A 333 -25.32 38.80 22.82
N ASP A 334 -24.73 39.92 22.37
CA ASP A 334 -25.44 40.96 21.62
C ASP A 334 -25.27 40.84 20.08
N SER A 335 -24.37 40.00 19.60
CA SER A 335 -24.18 39.74 18.18
C SER A 335 -23.74 38.30 17.97
N LEU A 336 -24.45 37.54 17.13
CA LEU A 336 -24.02 36.22 16.63
C LEU A 336 -22.71 36.27 15.80
N GLU A 337 -22.02 37.39 15.82
CA GLU A 337 -20.73 37.66 15.18
C GLU A 337 -19.63 37.61 16.24
N THR A 338 -18.58 36.85 15.96
CA THR A 338 -17.32 36.91 16.68
C THR A 338 -16.62 38.21 16.27
N SER A 339 -16.61 39.21 17.15
CA SER A 339 -15.85 40.43 16.92
C SER A 339 -14.35 40.08 16.89
N SER A 340 -13.78 40.11 15.69
CA SER A 340 -12.38 39.84 15.32
C SER A 340 -11.39 40.70 16.12
N HIS A 341 -11.03 40.21 17.30
CA HIS A 341 -10.04 40.83 18.20
C HIS A 341 -8.89 39.88 18.56
N GLY A 342 -8.82 38.72 17.88
CA GLY A 342 -7.87 37.66 18.19
C GLY A 342 -8.03 37.15 19.63
N CYS A 343 -9.24 37.15 20.16
CA CYS A 343 -9.55 36.64 21.50
C CYS A 343 -9.70 35.12 21.52
N PRO A 344 -9.71 34.48 22.70
CA PRO A 344 -10.08 33.08 22.85
C PRO A 344 -11.50 32.86 22.34
N SER A 345 -11.69 31.81 21.55
CA SER A 345 -12.95 31.51 20.88
C SER A 345 -13.52 30.15 21.29
N PHE A 346 -12.79 29.39 22.11
CA PHE A 346 -13.20 28.06 22.55
C PHE A 346 -12.84 27.86 24.03
N ALA A 347 -13.75 27.30 24.82
CA ALA A 347 -13.53 27.00 26.23
C ALA A 347 -14.02 25.60 26.56
N VAL A 348 -13.27 24.88 27.39
CA VAL A 348 -13.66 23.55 27.90
C VAL A 348 -13.53 23.53 29.39
N THR A 349 -14.58 23.08 30.06
CA THR A 349 -14.60 22.92 31.51
C THR A 349 -14.95 21.48 31.83
N LEU A 350 -14.20 20.87 32.75
CA LEU A 350 -14.46 19.52 33.23
C LEU A 350 -14.04 19.36 34.70
N GLY A 351 -14.92 18.78 35.50
CA GLY A 351 -14.63 18.53 36.91
C GLY A 351 -15.74 17.82 37.68
N LYS A 352 -15.58 17.82 38.99
CA LYS A 352 -16.58 17.36 39.96
C LYS A 352 -17.08 18.54 40.78
N ILE A 353 -18.34 18.50 41.15
CA ILE A 353 -18.98 19.52 41.98
C ILE A 353 -19.98 18.87 42.93
N THR A 354 -20.12 19.47 44.11
CA THR A 354 -21.07 19.07 45.14
C THR A 354 -21.74 20.33 45.69
N ALA A 355 -23.07 20.34 45.71
CA ALA A 355 -23.85 21.44 46.28
C ALA A 355 -24.30 21.10 47.71
N SER A 356 -24.00 21.99 48.65
CA SER A 356 -24.41 21.90 50.05
C SER A 356 -25.43 23.01 50.37
N PRO A 357 -26.73 22.68 50.51
CA PRO A 357 -27.73 23.67 50.89
C PRO A 357 -27.59 24.06 52.37
N GLU A 358 -27.26 25.31 52.66
CA GLU A 358 -27.32 25.90 54.00
C GLU A 358 -28.66 26.62 54.18
N ARG A 359 -29.58 26.03 54.95
CA ARG A 359 -30.86 26.67 55.30
C ARG A 359 -30.66 27.66 56.45
N ARG A 360 -30.81 28.96 56.16
CA ARG A 360 -30.82 30.03 57.17
C ARG A 360 -32.20 30.70 57.20
N GLY A 361 -33.10 30.18 58.03
CA GLY A 361 -34.50 30.65 58.10
C GLY A 361 -35.28 30.28 56.84
N ASN A 362 -35.96 31.25 56.22
CA ASN A 362 -36.68 31.06 54.94
C ASN A 362 -35.78 31.13 53.70
N ARG A 363 -34.49 31.47 53.84
CA ARG A 363 -33.56 31.58 52.72
C ARG A 363 -32.62 30.38 52.68
N THR A 364 -32.56 29.70 51.54
CA THR A 364 -31.55 28.69 51.22
C THR A 364 -30.33 29.40 50.64
N SER A 365 -29.20 29.34 51.35
CA SER A 365 -27.89 29.66 50.80
C SER A 365 -27.26 28.38 50.24
N TRP A 366 -26.42 28.50 49.22
CA TRP A 366 -25.74 27.37 48.62
C TRP A 366 -24.24 27.51 48.81
N ASP A 367 -23.61 26.48 49.34
CA ASP A 367 -22.16 26.32 49.36
C ASP A 367 -21.76 25.25 48.34
N PHE A 368 -20.64 25.46 47.63
CA PHE A 368 -20.21 24.58 46.54
C PHE A 368 -18.78 24.09 46.81
N ASP A 369 -18.63 22.77 46.94
CA ASP A 369 -17.32 22.12 46.92
C ASP A 369 -17.05 21.61 45.50
N TYR A 370 -15.97 22.08 44.88
CA TYR A 370 -15.68 21.82 43.47
C TYR A 370 -14.19 21.62 43.21
N ASP A 371 -13.92 20.71 42.28
CA ASP A 371 -12.60 20.45 41.70
C ASP A 371 -12.79 20.36 40.19
N VAL A 372 -12.63 21.52 39.56
CA VAL A 372 -12.99 21.77 38.18
C VAL A 372 -11.82 22.46 37.51
N ALA A 373 -11.48 22.02 36.30
CA ALA A 373 -10.54 22.71 35.43
C ALA A 373 -11.30 23.37 34.28
N THR A 374 -10.94 24.62 34.00
CA THR A 374 -11.38 25.35 32.81
C THR A 374 -10.16 25.70 31.97
N VAL A 375 -10.17 25.33 30.69
CA VAL A 375 -9.16 25.72 29.71
C VAL A 375 -9.80 26.62 28.66
N MET A 376 -9.13 27.72 28.35
CA MET A 376 -9.52 28.65 27.29
C MET A 376 -8.50 28.56 26.16
N CYS A 377 -9.00 28.53 24.92
CA CYS A 377 -8.22 28.18 23.75
C CYS A 377 -8.39 29.18 22.61
N TYR A 378 -7.29 29.37 21.89
CA TYR A 378 -7.29 29.98 20.56
C TYR A 378 -7.39 28.91 19.50
N GLN A 379 -8.16 29.19 18.46
CA GLN A 379 -8.16 28.38 17.24
C GLN A 379 -7.08 28.91 16.31
N ASN A 380 -6.17 28.04 15.88
CA ASN A 380 -5.12 28.37 14.93
C ASN A 380 -5.16 27.39 13.75
N LEU A 381 -4.78 27.87 12.57
CA LEU A 381 -4.56 27.04 11.40
C LEU A 381 -3.07 27.04 11.06
N GLU A 382 -2.54 25.85 10.83
CA GLU A 382 -1.16 25.62 10.41
C GLU A 382 -1.18 24.96 9.03
N GLN A 383 -0.20 25.31 8.21
CA GLN A 383 0.14 24.54 7.03
C GLN A 383 1.50 23.89 7.23
N VAL A 384 1.58 22.60 6.88
CA VAL A 384 2.75 21.75 7.12
C VAL A 384 3.00 20.88 5.90
N THR A 385 4.26 20.80 5.47
CA THR A 385 4.63 19.89 4.37
C THR A 385 4.61 18.46 4.86
N THR A 386 3.88 17.60 4.18
CA THR A 386 3.64 16.21 4.61
C THR A 386 4.06 15.25 3.51
N ASN A 387 4.81 14.20 3.88
CA ASN A 387 5.11 13.10 2.98
C ASN A 387 3.94 12.12 2.98
N VAL A 388 3.30 11.96 1.82
CA VAL A 388 2.08 11.16 1.68
C VAL A 388 2.29 10.11 0.60
N THR A 389 1.76 8.91 0.85
CA THR A 389 1.72 7.84 -0.14
C THR A 389 0.27 7.51 -0.48
N TRP A 390 -0.08 7.54 -1.76
CA TRP A 390 -1.37 7.16 -2.30
C TRP A 390 -1.28 5.89 -3.14
N GLU A 391 -2.42 5.22 -3.27
CA GLU A 391 -2.64 4.07 -4.14
C GLU A 391 -3.41 4.51 -5.39
N LEU A 392 -2.85 4.20 -6.56
CA LEU A 392 -3.43 4.44 -7.88
C LEU A 392 -4.17 3.19 -8.37
N PRO A 393 -5.24 3.32 -9.19
CA PRO A 393 -5.64 4.52 -9.93
C PRO A 393 -6.52 5.52 -9.17
N ASP A 394 -7.16 5.11 -8.07
CA ASP A 394 -8.23 5.89 -7.42
C ASP A 394 -7.73 7.02 -6.50
N ILE A 395 -6.40 7.21 -6.38
CA ILE A 395 -5.72 8.20 -5.50
C ILE A 395 -6.29 8.16 -4.08
N VAL A 396 -6.13 7.00 -3.43
CA VAL A 396 -6.55 6.75 -2.05
C VAL A 396 -5.34 6.76 -1.14
N LEU A 397 -5.45 7.34 0.06
CA LEU A 397 -4.37 7.33 1.05
C LEU A 397 -4.01 5.90 1.45
N LYS A 398 -2.73 5.56 1.43
CA LYS A 398 -2.27 4.22 1.80
C LYS A 398 -2.26 4.06 3.32
N GLU A 399 -3.06 3.13 3.84
CA GLU A 399 -3.20 2.91 5.29
C GLU A 399 -1.92 2.36 5.95
N ASP A 400 -1.16 1.50 5.27
CA ASP A 400 0.10 0.94 5.78
C ASP A 400 1.23 1.98 5.91
N ALA A 401 1.06 3.15 5.29
CA ALA A 401 2.05 4.22 5.25
C ALA A 401 1.37 5.57 5.55
N PRO A 402 1.03 5.84 6.83
CA PRO A 402 0.29 7.04 7.19
C PRO A 402 1.08 8.30 6.84
N PRO A 403 0.39 9.41 6.50
CA PRO A 403 1.01 10.70 6.24
C PRO A 403 1.96 11.13 7.36
N GLN A 404 3.17 11.54 7.00
CA GLN A 404 4.17 12.01 7.97
C GLN A 404 4.44 13.52 7.77
N PRO A 405 3.95 14.39 8.67
CA PRO A 405 4.21 15.82 8.59
C PRO A 405 5.64 16.16 8.99
N ASP A 406 6.27 17.08 8.27
CA ASP A 406 7.56 17.69 8.63
C ASP A 406 7.31 18.90 9.53
N GLU A 407 7.40 18.69 10.84
CA GLU A 407 7.18 19.72 11.86
C GLU A 407 8.14 20.92 11.74
N SER A 408 9.25 20.82 10.99
CA SER A 408 10.14 21.96 10.75
C SER A 408 9.60 22.95 9.70
N SER A 409 8.62 22.53 8.91
CA SER A 409 8.04 23.28 7.79
C SER A 409 6.77 24.05 8.16
N ILE A 410 6.40 24.11 9.44
CA ILE A 410 5.14 24.69 9.90
C ILE A 410 5.10 26.20 9.66
N HIS A 411 4.01 26.68 9.07
CA HIS A 411 3.66 28.09 9.07
C HIS A 411 2.20 28.33 9.45
N LEU A 412 1.96 29.37 10.25
CA LEU A 412 0.62 29.76 10.67
C LEU A 412 -0.11 30.49 9.53
N LEU A 413 -1.33 30.05 9.25
CA LEU A 413 -2.22 30.68 8.29
C LEU A 413 -2.96 31.84 8.95
N ARG A 414 -2.87 33.02 8.33
CA ARG A 414 -3.51 34.24 8.83
C ARG A 414 -4.89 34.42 8.21
N ASN A 415 -5.77 35.04 8.98
CA ASN A 415 -7.09 35.47 8.55
C ASN A 415 -7.05 36.70 7.64
N ALA A 416 -8.20 37.05 7.06
CA ALA A 416 -8.39 38.26 6.25
C ALA A 416 -7.96 39.53 7.02
N ASP A 417 -8.17 39.56 8.33
CA ASP A 417 -7.75 40.67 9.21
C ASP A 417 -6.26 40.62 9.60
N GLY A 418 -5.50 39.66 9.08
CA GLY A 418 -4.07 39.46 9.36
C GLY A 418 -3.75 38.78 10.69
N SER A 419 -4.75 38.49 11.53
CA SER A 419 -4.57 37.72 12.78
C SER A 419 -4.21 36.27 12.47
N ALA A 420 -3.36 35.65 13.31
CA ALA A 420 -3.10 34.21 13.24
C ALA A 420 -4.17 33.41 14.00
N ARG A 421 -5.07 34.09 14.72
CA ARG A 421 -6.13 33.49 15.53
C ARG A 421 -7.44 33.52 14.75
N HIS A 422 -8.04 32.34 14.68
CA HIS A 422 -9.30 32.10 14.01
C HIS A 422 -10.44 32.03 15.02
N ASP A 423 -11.63 32.38 14.57
CA ASP A 423 -12.84 32.51 15.36
C ASP A 423 -13.97 31.68 14.75
N PHE A 424 -13.66 30.45 14.34
CA PHE A 424 -14.68 29.54 13.81
C PHE A 424 -15.73 29.22 14.88
N VAL A 425 -17.00 29.46 14.54
CA VAL A 425 -18.14 29.15 15.41
C VAL A 425 -18.57 27.70 15.19
N VAL A 426 -17.92 26.76 15.85
CA VAL A 426 -18.15 25.30 15.70
C VAL A 426 -19.37 24.76 16.48
N ASN A 427 -20.44 25.56 16.60
CA ASN A 427 -21.63 25.19 17.39
C ASN A 427 -22.38 23.98 16.82
N ALA A 428 -22.42 23.82 15.49
CA ALA A 428 -23.06 22.67 14.86
C ALA A 428 -22.41 21.35 15.32
N TRP A 429 -21.10 21.37 15.55
CA TRP A 429 -20.33 20.23 16.02
C TRP A 429 -20.53 19.91 17.48
N LEU A 430 -20.41 20.90 18.34
CA LEU A 430 -20.69 20.72 19.77
C LEU A 430 -22.12 20.20 20.02
N ALA A 431 -23.08 20.54 19.15
CA ALA A 431 -24.46 20.10 19.27
C ALA A 431 -24.78 18.74 18.63
N ARG A 432 -23.98 18.26 17.66
CA ARG A 432 -24.32 17.08 16.83
C ARG A 432 -23.26 15.96 16.84
N MET A 433 -22.27 16.05 17.72
CA MET A 433 -21.31 14.95 17.96
C MET A 433 -21.92 13.83 18.81
N ASP A 434 -23.03 13.25 18.36
CA ASP A 434 -23.74 12.23 19.13
C ASP A 434 -23.03 10.87 19.08
N ASP A 435 -22.96 10.18 20.22
CA ASP A 435 -22.46 8.80 20.29
C ASP A 435 -23.44 7.88 19.55
N VAL A 436 -22.98 7.37 18.41
CA VAL A 436 -23.72 6.39 17.60
C VAL A 436 -23.80 5.01 18.27
N THR A 437 -23.02 4.78 19.32
CA THR A 437 -22.99 3.56 20.12
C THR A 437 -23.97 3.68 21.29
N PHE A 438 -25.24 3.40 21.02
CA PHE A 438 -26.28 3.41 22.04
C PHE A 438 -25.92 2.57 23.27
N ASN A 439 -26.28 3.03 24.48
CA ASN A 439 -26.17 2.32 25.77
C ASN A 439 -24.84 2.43 26.54
N ARG A 440 -24.02 3.46 26.28
CA ARG A 440 -22.87 3.80 27.14
C ARG A 440 -23.18 5.05 27.96
N THR A 441 -22.90 4.98 29.26
CA THR A 441 -23.09 6.11 30.19
C THR A 441 -21.91 6.20 31.14
N ILE A 442 -21.60 7.42 31.56
CA ILE A 442 -20.51 7.66 32.51
C ILE A 442 -21.08 7.56 33.93
N PRO A 443 -20.59 6.65 34.78
CA PRO A 443 -21.05 6.57 36.17
C PRO A 443 -20.69 7.84 36.93
N GLY A 444 -21.55 8.23 37.89
CA GLY A 444 -21.28 9.35 38.78
C GLY A 444 -20.03 9.13 39.65
N PRO A 445 -19.50 10.18 40.28
CA PRO A 445 -18.40 10.06 41.23
C PRO A 445 -18.71 9.00 42.30
N GLY A 446 -17.75 8.12 42.59
CA GLY A 446 -17.95 7.03 43.55
C GLY A 446 -18.93 5.92 43.12
N GLY A 447 -19.28 5.83 41.83
CA GLY A 447 -20.19 4.80 41.30
C GLY A 447 -21.68 5.16 41.41
N GLN A 448 -21.99 6.44 41.63
CA GLN A 448 -23.35 6.94 41.70
C GLN A 448 -24.06 6.93 40.34
N SER A 449 -25.37 7.24 40.36
CA SER A 449 -26.20 7.27 39.16
C SER A 449 -25.62 8.19 38.07
N PRO A 450 -25.48 7.72 36.81
CA PRO A 450 -25.09 8.56 35.68
C PRO A 450 -26.00 9.77 35.49
N MET A 451 -27.26 9.68 35.92
CA MET A 451 -28.22 10.78 35.78
C MET A 451 -27.79 12.03 36.55
N ASN A 452 -26.99 11.90 37.58
CA ASN A 452 -26.54 13.03 38.39
C ASN A 452 -25.51 13.90 37.65
N ASN A 453 -24.86 13.36 36.62
CA ASN A 453 -23.84 14.07 35.85
C ASN A 453 -24.48 15.00 34.81
N HIS A 454 -23.84 16.13 34.56
CA HIS A 454 -24.21 17.06 33.48
C HIS A 454 -23.03 17.26 32.55
N ILE A 455 -22.95 16.36 31.57
CA ILE A 455 -21.84 16.22 30.64
C ILE A 455 -22.40 16.34 29.21
N ASP A 456 -21.76 17.15 28.37
CA ASP A 456 -22.14 17.31 26.97
C ASP A 456 -21.60 16.19 26.04
N GLN A 457 -22.02 16.23 24.77
CA GLN A 457 -21.54 15.30 23.74
C GLN A 457 -20.02 15.32 23.57
N PHE A 458 -19.40 16.50 23.68
CA PHE A 458 -17.97 16.66 23.48
C PHE A 458 -17.14 15.95 24.56
N ILE A 459 -17.53 16.10 25.83
CA ILE A 459 -16.88 15.39 26.93
C ILE A 459 -17.16 13.89 26.86
N ASN A 460 -18.34 13.46 26.37
CA ASN A 460 -18.58 12.04 26.10
C ASN A 460 -17.58 11.49 25.06
N ALA A 461 -17.26 12.24 24.02
CA ALA A 461 -16.26 11.84 23.04
C ALA A 461 -14.83 11.81 23.62
N MET A 462 -14.51 12.68 24.57
CA MET A 462 -13.23 12.60 25.30
C MET A 462 -13.08 11.30 26.11
N VAL A 463 -14.19 10.67 26.50
CA VAL A 463 -14.21 9.44 27.30
C VAL A 463 -14.31 8.19 26.43
N PHE A 464 -15.25 8.17 25.49
CA PHE A 464 -15.60 6.98 24.71
C PHE A 464 -15.07 6.99 23.28
N GLY A 465 -14.52 8.10 22.80
CA GLY A 465 -13.95 8.20 21.45
C GLY A 465 -12.69 7.36 21.26
N LYS A 466 -12.19 7.33 20.04
CA LYS A 466 -11.01 6.57 19.59
C LYS A 466 -9.77 6.75 20.48
N HIS A 467 -9.53 7.96 20.97
CA HIS A 467 -8.43 8.30 21.89
C HIS A 467 -8.91 8.55 23.34
N GLY A 468 -10.10 8.04 23.66
CA GLY A 468 -10.78 8.27 24.92
C GLY A 468 -10.05 7.69 26.13
N ARG A 469 -10.23 8.34 27.28
CA ARG A 469 -9.75 7.85 28.59
C ARG A 469 -10.86 7.98 29.63
N PRO A 470 -10.86 7.17 30.71
CA PRO A 470 -11.84 7.30 31.77
C PRO A 470 -11.93 8.72 32.32
N LEU A 471 -13.14 9.20 32.61
CA LEU A 471 -13.36 10.58 33.06
C LEU A 471 -12.58 10.92 34.34
N GLN A 472 -12.40 9.94 35.23
CA GLN A 472 -11.68 10.08 36.50
C GLN A 472 -10.21 10.48 36.32
N SER A 473 -9.57 10.08 35.21
CA SER A 473 -8.18 10.44 34.92
C SER A 473 -8.03 11.79 34.22
N ARG A 474 -9.14 12.45 33.87
CA ARG A 474 -9.14 13.74 33.14
C ARG A 474 -9.85 14.86 33.89
N ALA A 475 -10.72 14.56 34.86
CA ALA A 475 -11.44 15.57 35.63
C ALA A 475 -10.57 16.21 36.73
N GLY A 476 -10.81 17.49 37.00
CA GLY A 476 -10.19 18.24 38.09
C GLY A 476 -8.98 19.09 37.68
N GLU A 477 -8.59 19.99 38.59
CA GLU A 477 -7.61 21.06 38.33
C GLU A 477 -6.24 20.53 37.86
N ALA A 478 -5.79 19.45 38.49
CA ALA A 478 -4.51 18.82 38.20
C ALA A 478 -4.40 18.27 36.77
N ASN A 479 -5.54 18.04 36.10
CA ASN A 479 -5.62 17.39 34.80
C ASN A 479 -5.90 18.37 33.65
N SER A 480 -5.82 19.68 33.90
CA SER A 480 -6.04 20.73 32.87
C SER A 480 -5.23 20.52 31.58
N GLY A 481 -3.98 20.05 31.68
CA GLY A 481 -3.17 19.70 30.51
C GLY A 481 -3.76 18.56 29.67
N HIS A 482 -4.30 17.53 30.32
CA HIS A 482 -4.97 16.41 29.62
C HIS A 482 -6.32 16.80 29.02
N ILE A 483 -7.00 17.81 29.58
CA ILE A 483 -8.21 18.38 28.99
C ILE A 483 -7.85 19.16 27.73
N ALA A 484 -6.80 20.00 27.78
CA ALA A 484 -6.30 20.75 26.64
C ALA A 484 -5.87 19.84 25.48
N GLU A 485 -5.12 18.78 25.78
CA GLU A 485 -4.66 17.78 24.78
C GLU A 485 -5.86 17.09 24.10
N ALA A 486 -6.80 16.55 24.89
CA ALA A 486 -7.99 15.89 24.34
C ALA A 486 -8.87 16.84 23.53
N ALA A 487 -9.00 18.10 23.98
CA ALA A 487 -9.76 19.10 23.25
C ALA A 487 -9.12 19.41 21.89
N ASN A 488 -7.80 19.57 21.84
CA ASN A 488 -7.03 19.81 20.62
C ASN A 488 -7.12 18.64 19.64
N ASP A 489 -7.08 17.40 20.12
CA ASP A 489 -7.18 16.21 19.28
C ASP A 489 -8.56 16.09 18.62
N LEU A 490 -9.64 16.23 19.41
CA LEU A 490 -11.02 16.19 18.89
C LEU A 490 -11.28 17.35 17.92
N TYR A 491 -10.87 18.56 18.29
CA TYR A 491 -11.02 19.74 17.44
C TYR A 491 -10.25 19.61 16.13
N GLY A 492 -9.00 19.13 16.18
CA GLY A 492 -8.17 18.94 14.99
C GLY A 492 -8.78 17.93 14.02
N ALA A 493 -9.29 16.81 14.53
CA ALA A 493 -9.95 15.78 13.71
C ALA A 493 -11.23 16.30 13.05
N TYR A 494 -12.09 16.97 13.81
CA TYR A 494 -13.30 17.60 13.28
C TYR A 494 -12.97 18.66 12.22
N MET A 495 -12.04 19.56 12.52
CA MET A 495 -11.71 20.65 11.60
C MET A 495 -11.09 20.15 10.30
N ALA A 496 -10.35 19.03 10.30
CA ALA A 496 -9.90 18.42 9.05
C ALA A 496 -11.09 18.03 8.15
N GLN A 497 -12.17 17.49 8.73
CA GLN A 497 -13.41 17.19 8.00
C GLN A 497 -14.12 18.49 7.57
N ALA A 498 -14.26 19.45 8.48
CA ALA A 498 -14.95 20.71 8.22
C ALA A 498 -14.27 21.53 7.12
N ILE A 499 -12.94 21.62 7.12
CA ILE A 499 -12.15 22.28 6.07
C ILE A 499 -12.35 21.56 4.73
N SER A 500 -12.29 20.22 4.74
CA SER A 500 -12.45 19.43 3.52
C SER A 500 -13.83 19.61 2.87
N LEU A 501 -14.90 19.79 3.66
CA LEU A 501 -16.27 19.84 3.16
C LEU A 501 -16.83 21.26 2.94
N ASN A 502 -16.29 22.27 3.64
CA ASN A 502 -16.87 23.62 3.63
C ASN A 502 -15.94 24.70 3.07
N MET A 503 -14.62 24.43 2.97
CA MET A 503 -13.63 25.47 2.72
C MET A 503 -12.83 25.26 1.44
N ARG A 504 -13.33 24.48 0.47
CA ARG A 504 -12.64 24.25 -0.83
C ARG A 504 -13.13 25.21 -1.91
N SER A 505 -12.21 25.69 -2.73
CA SER A 505 -12.44 26.57 -3.88
C SER A 505 -11.60 26.11 -5.08
N ASP A 506 -12.10 26.24 -6.30
CA ASP A 506 -11.34 25.91 -7.53
C ASP A 506 -10.25 26.93 -7.87
N THR A 507 -10.17 28.04 -7.13
CA THR A 507 -9.23 29.14 -7.35
C THR A 507 -8.53 29.51 -6.07
N ASN A 508 -7.25 29.88 -6.17
CA ASN A 508 -6.54 30.46 -5.04
C ASN A 508 -7.20 31.80 -4.63
N PRO A 509 -7.25 32.13 -3.33
CA PRO A 509 -7.78 33.40 -2.84
C PRO A 509 -7.10 34.62 -3.49
N ASP A 510 -5.81 34.50 -3.79
CA ASP A 510 -4.99 35.55 -4.39
C ASP A 510 -5.06 35.59 -5.93
N GLY A 511 -5.86 34.72 -6.55
CA GLY A 511 -5.95 34.58 -8.01
C GLY A 511 -4.71 33.98 -8.68
N SER A 512 -3.75 33.48 -7.91
CA SER A 512 -2.55 32.83 -8.40
C SER A 512 -2.86 31.43 -8.98
N ALA A 513 -1.98 30.93 -9.86
CA ALA A 513 -2.12 29.58 -10.40
C ALA A 513 -1.99 28.52 -9.30
N LEU A 514 -2.81 27.45 -9.39
CA LEU A 514 -2.74 26.29 -8.50
C LEU A 514 -1.36 25.62 -8.60
N ALA A 515 -0.86 25.17 -7.46
CA ALA A 515 0.48 24.61 -7.35
C ALA A 515 0.59 23.23 -8.03
N SER A 516 1.82 22.86 -8.38
CA SER A 516 2.16 21.51 -8.85
C SER A 516 3.38 21.01 -8.11
N TYR A 517 3.33 19.75 -7.69
CA TYR A 517 4.35 19.11 -6.87
C TYR A 517 5.03 17.98 -7.63
N SER A 518 6.28 17.68 -7.28
CA SER A 518 6.99 16.51 -7.79
C SER A 518 6.71 15.31 -6.88
N GLY A 519 6.14 14.26 -7.47
CA GLY A 519 5.93 12.96 -6.85
C GLY A 519 6.78 11.88 -7.50
N GLN A 520 6.86 10.73 -6.84
CA GLN A 520 7.54 9.53 -7.29
C GLN A 520 6.57 8.36 -7.34
N VAL A 521 6.55 7.65 -8.44
CA VAL A 521 5.72 6.47 -8.65
C VAL A 521 6.59 5.23 -8.74
N ARG A 522 6.21 4.16 -8.03
CA ARG A 522 6.93 2.88 -8.08
C ARG A 522 6.18 1.89 -8.98
N LEU A 523 6.68 1.72 -10.20
CA LEU A 523 6.09 0.81 -11.19
C LEU A 523 6.82 -0.54 -11.21
N ALA A 524 6.07 -1.63 -11.31
CA ALA A 524 6.61 -2.99 -11.51
C ALA A 524 6.67 -3.40 -13.00
N ASN A 525 6.50 -2.46 -13.93
CA ASN A 525 6.30 -2.75 -15.36
C ASN A 525 7.55 -3.20 -16.11
N ARG A 526 8.75 -3.07 -15.53
CA ARG A 526 10.00 -3.44 -16.22
C ARG A 526 10.49 -4.80 -15.76
N GLN A 527 10.46 -5.76 -16.67
CA GLN A 527 11.13 -7.04 -16.46
C GLN A 527 12.61 -6.93 -16.83
N ARG A 528 13.48 -7.46 -15.97
CA ARG A 528 14.89 -7.70 -16.29
C ARG A 528 15.15 -9.20 -16.27
N LEU A 529 15.93 -9.68 -17.25
CA LEU A 529 16.41 -11.06 -17.24
C LEU A 529 17.47 -11.18 -16.15
N GLN A 530 17.20 -12.00 -15.14
CA GLN A 530 18.15 -12.35 -14.10
C GLN A 530 18.62 -13.79 -14.33
N GLN A 531 19.92 -14.03 -14.24
CA GLN A 531 20.45 -15.40 -14.29
C GLN A 531 19.98 -16.16 -13.04
N ASN A 532 19.37 -17.33 -13.25
CA ASN A 532 19.00 -18.20 -12.15
C ASN A 532 20.23 -18.92 -11.58
N MET A 533 20.32 -18.97 -10.25
CA MET A 533 21.46 -19.56 -9.55
C MET A 533 21.57 -21.07 -9.79
N ALA A 534 20.46 -21.82 -9.83
CA ALA A 534 20.49 -23.27 -9.99
C ALA A 534 20.96 -23.75 -11.39
N PRO A 535 20.44 -23.23 -12.52
CA PRO A 535 20.96 -23.56 -13.85
C PRO A 535 22.40 -23.09 -14.09
N ASN A 536 22.81 -21.98 -13.47
CA ASN A 536 24.19 -21.50 -13.54
C ASN A 536 25.17 -22.50 -12.90
N ILE A 537 24.85 -23.00 -11.71
CA ILE A 537 25.65 -24.04 -11.03
C ILE A 537 25.66 -25.33 -11.86
N ALA A 538 24.50 -25.77 -12.37
CA ALA A 538 24.41 -26.96 -13.22
C ALA A 538 25.26 -26.83 -14.50
N LEU A 539 25.25 -25.67 -15.15
CA LEU A 539 26.07 -25.37 -16.32
C LEU A 539 27.56 -25.49 -15.99
N GLN A 540 28.01 -24.87 -14.89
CA GLN A 540 29.41 -24.92 -14.45
C GLN A 540 29.88 -26.35 -14.17
N VAL A 541 29.05 -27.15 -13.49
CA VAL A 541 29.35 -28.56 -13.20
C VAL A 541 29.46 -29.38 -14.48
N MET A 542 28.51 -29.23 -15.40
CA MET A 542 28.54 -29.96 -16.69
C MET A 542 29.75 -29.57 -17.54
N LEU A 543 30.11 -28.28 -17.59
CA LEU A 543 31.30 -27.80 -18.30
C LEU A 543 32.59 -28.32 -17.66
N GLY A 544 32.65 -28.34 -16.33
CA GLY A 544 33.76 -28.92 -15.58
C GLY A 544 33.93 -30.41 -15.86
N VAL A 545 32.84 -31.19 -15.83
CA VAL A 545 32.86 -32.63 -16.15
C VAL A 545 33.29 -32.85 -17.60
N MET A 546 32.78 -32.08 -18.56
CA MET A 546 33.22 -32.15 -19.96
C MET A 546 34.72 -31.87 -20.12
N ALA A 547 35.25 -30.87 -19.42
CA ALA A 547 36.68 -30.54 -19.45
C ALA A 547 37.52 -31.67 -18.84
N VAL A 548 37.12 -32.22 -17.69
CA VAL A 548 37.81 -33.37 -17.06
C VAL A 548 37.76 -34.58 -17.99
N CYS A 549 36.60 -34.91 -18.55
CA CYS A 549 36.47 -36.00 -19.52
C CYS A 549 37.35 -35.78 -20.74
N ALA A 550 37.44 -34.56 -21.29
CA ALA A 550 38.31 -34.24 -22.42
C ALA A 550 39.80 -34.37 -22.06
N ILE A 551 40.20 -33.91 -20.88
CA ILE A 551 41.59 -34.05 -20.37
C ILE A 551 41.92 -35.53 -20.18
N VAL A 552 41.05 -36.29 -19.51
CA VAL A 552 41.21 -37.73 -19.28
C VAL A 552 41.24 -38.49 -20.60
N THR A 553 40.39 -38.14 -21.56
CA THR A 553 40.39 -38.68 -22.93
C THR A 553 41.74 -38.40 -23.60
N ARG A 554 42.25 -37.18 -23.52
CA ARG A 554 43.55 -36.80 -24.11
C ARG A 554 44.74 -37.49 -23.44
N LEU A 555 44.67 -37.74 -22.12
CA LEU A 555 45.73 -38.40 -21.37
C LEU A 555 45.70 -39.93 -21.53
N LEU A 556 44.51 -40.53 -21.61
CA LEU A 556 44.33 -41.98 -21.76
C LEU A 556 44.36 -42.45 -23.23
N LEU A 557 44.11 -41.57 -24.20
CA LEU A 557 44.14 -41.89 -25.63
C LEU A 557 45.33 -41.22 -26.33
N GLN A 558 46.21 -42.04 -26.92
CA GLN A 558 47.17 -41.57 -27.91
C GLN A 558 46.45 -41.40 -29.27
N VAL A 559 46.00 -40.18 -29.56
CA VAL A 559 45.22 -39.80 -30.77
C VAL A 559 46.03 -39.75 -32.08
N TRP A 560 47.24 -40.32 -32.13
CA TRP A 560 48.15 -40.17 -33.27
C TRP A 560 47.72 -40.86 -34.57
N ALA A 561 46.64 -41.65 -34.56
CA ALA A 561 46.10 -42.29 -35.77
C ALA A 561 44.62 -42.65 -35.61
N VAL A 562 43.74 -41.65 -35.62
CA VAL A 562 42.28 -41.88 -35.68
C VAL A 562 41.78 -41.50 -37.07
N LEU A 563 41.16 -42.46 -37.76
CA LEU A 563 40.54 -42.22 -39.06
C LEU A 563 39.37 -41.23 -38.87
N PRO A 564 39.34 -40.09 -39.58
CA PRO A 564 38.39 -39.01 -39.29
C PRO A 564 36.94 -39.40 -39.59
N HIS A 565 36.69 -40.35 -40.49
CA HIS A 565 35.35 -40.71 -40.95
C HIS A 565 35.12 -42.23 -40.90
N ASN A 566 33.86 -42.62 -40.70
CA ASN A 566 33.43 -44.00 -40.84
C ASN A 566 33.65 -44.47 -42.28
N LEU A 567 34.43 -45.54 -42.46
CA LEU A 567 34.78 -46.13 -43.76
C LEU A 567 33.57 -46.53 -44.60
N CYS A 568 32.44 -46.81 -43.97
CA CYS A 568 31.19 -47.18 -44.66
C CYS A 568 30.32 -45.98 -45.05
N SER A 569 30.70 -44.75 -44.70
CA SER A 569 29.97 -43.55 -45.11
C SER A 569 30.46 -43.07 -46.47
N ILE A 570 29.58 -42.43 -47.24
CA ILE A 570 29.92 -41.83 -48.54
C ILE A 570 31.09 -40.84 -48.39
N ALA A 571 31.14 -40.09 -47.30
CA ALA A 571 32.24 -39.17 -47.00
C ALA A 571 33.55 -39.91 -46.65
N GLY A 572 33.46 -41.08 -46.01
CA GLY A 572 34.62 -41.96 -45.77
C GLY A 572 35.20 -42.51 -47.07
N ALA A 573 34.36 -42.99 -47.97
CA ALA A 573 34.76 -43.46 -49.30
C ALA A 573 35.36 -42.33 -50.16
N ALA A 574 34.75 -41.14 -50.15
CA ALA A 574 35.26 -39.97 -50.88
C ALA A 574 36.63 -39.49 -50.37
N SER A 575 36.85 -39.50 -49.04
CA SER A 575 38.15 -39.13 -48.46
C SER A 575 39.28 -40.08 -48.86
N MET A 576 38.97 -41.37 -49.07
CA MET A 576 39.93 -42.37 -49.55
C MET A 576 40.18 -42.25 -51.05
N LEU A 577 39.14 -41.92 -51.84
CA LEU A 577 39.27 -41.70 -53.28
C LEU A 577 40.10 -40.45 -53.59
N ALA A 578 39.93 -39.37 -52.81
CA ALA A 578 40.69 -38.13 -52.98
C ALA A 578 42.19 -38.29 -52.71
N GLY A 579 42.59 -39.27 -51.90
CA GLY A 579 44.00 -39.58 -51.63
C GLY A 579 44.60 -40.67 -52.53
N ALA A 580 43.78 -41.35 -53.35
CA ALA A 580 44.24 -42.44 -54.20
C ALA A 580 44.91 -41.90 -55.48
N ARG A 581 46.07 -42.46 -55.86
CA ARG A 581 46.73 -42.16 -57.14
C ARG A 581 45.85 -42.43 -58.36
N MET A 582 44.78 -43.21 -58.19
CA MET A 582 43.79 -43.51 -59.23
C MET A 582 43.04 -42.26 -59.74
N VAL A 583 42.93 -41.20 -58.92
CA VAL A 583 42.32 -39.91 -59.31
C VAL A 583 43.38 -38.84 -59.56
N SER A 584 44.66 -39.21 -59.55
CA SER A 584 45.74 -38.28 -59.89
C SER A 584 45.72 -38.01 -61.40
N ARG A 585 46.17 -36.81 -61.78
CA ARG A 585 46.28 -36.37 -63.17
C ARG A 585 47.23 -37.24 -64.02
N GLU A 586 48.00 -38.13 -63.39
CA GLU A 586 48.86 -39.11 -64.06
C GLU A 586 48.06 -40.25 -64.71
N VAL A 587 46.91 -40.63 -64.14
CA VAL A 587 46.10 -41.76 -64.60
C VAL A 587 44.86 -41.31 -65.37
N ILE A 588 44.23 -40.20 -64.96
CA ILE A 588 43.07 -39.62 -65.65
C ILE A 588 43.48 -38.24 -66.20
N PRO A 589 43.70 -38.10 -67.52
CA PRO A 589 44.08 -36.83 -68.13
C PRO A 589 42.90 -35.84 -68.14
N PRO A 590 43.17 -34.51 -68.10
CA PRO A 590 42.12 -33.50 -68.16
C PRO A 590 41.35 -33.59 -69.49
N GLY A 591 40.02 -33.57 -69.43
CA GLY A 591 39.14 -33.75 -70.60
C GLY A 591 38.58 -35.17 -70.75
N ALA A 592 38.98 -36.11 -69.90
CA ALA A 592 38.38 -37.45 -69.82
C ALA A 592 36.91 -37.42 -69.40
N GLU A 593 36.45 -36.36 -68.72
CA GLU A 593 35.05 -36.17 -68.33
C GLU A 593 34.07 -35.93 -69.50
N TRP A 594 34.59 -35.67 -70.70
CA TRP A 594 33.80 -35.44 -71.93
C TRP A 594 33.89 -36.59 -72.93
N ARG A 595 34.50 -37.72 -72.55
CA ARG A 595 34.71 -38.89 -73.41
C ARG A 595 33.79 -40.04 -73.01
N ASP A 596 33.37 -40.82 -73.99
CA ASP A 596 32.50 -41.98 -73.75
C ASP A 596 33.30 -43.18 -73.20
N ASP A 597 32.64 -44.05 -72.45
CA ASP A 597 33.26 -45.19 -71.76
C ASP A 597 34.02 -46.12 -72.71
N GLN A 598 33.56 -46.20 -73.97
CA GLN A 598 34.18 -47.01 -75.00
C GLN A 598 35.50 -46.40 -75.53
N GLU A 599 35.60 -45.08 -75.60
CA GLU A 599 36.84 -44.36 -75.96
C GLU A 599 37.87 -44.46 -74.84
N LEU A 600 37.45 -44.29 -73.58
CA LEU A 600 38.33 -44.39 -72.41
C LEU A 600 38.94 -45.80 -72.25
N ARG A 601 38.21 -46.86 -72.64
CA ARG A 601 38.75 -48.23 -72.72
C ARG A 601 39.79 -48.41 -73.81
N HIS A 602 39.60 -47.76 -74.95
CA HIS A 602 40.50 -47.90 -76.09
C HIS A 602 41.86 -47.21 -75.86
N GLU A 603 41.88 -46.14 -75.05
CA GLU A 603 43.11 -45.49 -74.58
C GLU A 603 43.79 -46.22 -73.41
N GLY A 604 43.24 -47.36 -72.97
CA GLY A 604 43.86 -48.19 -71.94
C GLY A 604 43.80 -47.61 -70.54
N ILE A 605 42.97 -46.58 -70.29
CA ILE A 605 42.81 -45.94 -68.97
C ILE A 605 42.33 -46.95 -67.92
N PHE A 606 41.61 -47.98 -68.33
CA PHE A 606 41.13 -49.06 -67.46
C PHE A 606 42.01 -50.33 -67.46
N ASN A 607 43.11 -50.35 -68.21
CA ASN A 607 43.98 -51.53 -68.36
C ASN A 607 45.23 -51.51 -67.45
N PHE A 608 45.26 -50.66 -66.43
CA PHE A 608 46.34 -50.70 -65.45
C PHE A 608 46.16 -51.87 -64.49
N ASP A 609 47.03 -52.87 -64.59
CA ASP A 609 47.21 -53.87 -63.53
C ASP A 609 47.84 -53.20 -62.31
N LEU A 610 47.01 -52.99 -61.28
CA LEU A 610 47.44 -52.53 -59.97
C LEU A 610 48.11 -53.68 -59.22
N TYR A 611 49.44 -53.69 -59.22
CA TYR A 611 50.25 -54.34 -58.18
C TYR A 611 50.77 -53.32 -57.18
#